data_AF-A0AAD6K140-F1
#
_entry.id   AF-A0AAD6K140-F1
#
_cell.length_a   1.000
_cell.length_b   1.000
_cell.length_c   1.000
_cell.angle_alpha   90.00
_cell.angle_beta   90.00
_cell.angle_gamma   90.00
#
_symmetry.space_group_name_H-M   'P 1'
#
loop_
_entity.id
_entity.type
_entity.pdbx_description
1 polymer ?
#
loop_
_entity_poly.entity_id
_entity_poly.type
_entity_poly.pdbx_seq_one_letter_code
_entity_poly.pdbx_strand_id
1 'polypeptide(L)'
;MKGSLVRGATTDDARLLHTVKPLRRTIFNRVFAAIYAPAILTLLYYHARTLIFSATLVSFSATLALLFSDLVLAFMWVTTQTFRICPVYRKQFPENVEKILKRSDFPALDVFVCTADPYKEPPIGVVNTALAVMAYDYPAEKISVYISDDGGSALTLFAFMEAAKFATHWLPFCKKNNILERSPEAYFGSNHPCTSESEKIKVRYCDIDDVLFIYILEMFFNQNQGT
;
A
#
# COMPACT_ATOMS: atom_id res chain seq x y z
N MET A 1 -3.24 -15.74 -43.55
CA MET A 1 -4.55 -16.26 -43.11
C MET A 1 -4.36 -17.25 -41.96
N LYS A 2 -4.55 -16.81 -40.71
CA LYS A 2 -4.87 -17.67 -39.57
C LYS A 2 -5.64 -16.83 -38.58
N GLY A 3 -6.85 -17.28 -38.29
CA GLY A 3 -7.97 -16.48 -37.80
C GLY A 3 -7.77 -15.90 -36.42
N SER A 4 -8.19 -14.64 -36.31
CA SER A 4 -8.57 -13.99 -35.07
C SER A 4 -9.69 -14.80 -34.41
N LEU A 5 -9.37 -15.50 -33.32
CA LEU A 5 -10.37 -16.02 -32.39
C LEU A 5 -10.81 -14.84 -31.50
N VAL A 6 -11.73 -14.03 -32.03
CA VAL A 6 -12.62 -13.22 -31.20
C VAL A 6 -13.48 -14.21 -30.43
N ARG A 7 -12.98 -14.60 -29.25
CA ARG A 7 -13.72 -15.41 -28.29
C ARG A 7 -14.86 -14.50 -27.80
N GLY A 8 -16.07 -14.77 -28.28
CA GLY A 8 -17.28 -14.07 -27.86
C GLY A 8 -17.33 -14.03 -26.34
N ALA A 9 -17.37 -12.82 -25.78
CA ALA A 9 -17.58 -12.63 -24.36
C ALA A 9 -18.93 -13.25 -24.01
N THR A 10 -18.91 -14.31 -23.22
CA THR A 10 -20.14 -14.92 -22.71
C THR A 10 -20.78 -13.94 -21.72
N THR A 11 -22.11 -13.96 -21.57
CA THR A 11 -22.84 -13.09 -20.63
C THR A 11 -22.37 -13.22 -19.18
N ASP A 12 -21.70 -14.32 -18.84
CA ASP A 12 -21.08 -14.56 -17.54
C ASP A 12 -19.80 -13.74 -17.30
N ASP A 13 -19.00 -13.47 -18.35
CA ASP A 13 -17.78 -12.65 -18.23
C ASP A 13 -18.10 -11.19 -17.89
N ALA A 14 -19.28 -10.70 -18.29
CA ALA A 14 -19.74 -9.34 -18.00
C ALA A 14 -20.16 -9.13 -16.53
N ARG A 15 -20.46 -10.21 -15.80
CA ARG A 15 -20.89 -10.17 -14.39
C ARG A 15 -19.76 -10.45 -13.40
N LEU A 16 -18.61 -10.89 -13.89
CA LEU A 16 -17.50 -11.29 -13.04
C LEU A 16 -16.73 -10.07 -12.53
N LEU A 17 -16.68 -9.87 -11.21
CA LEU A 17 -15.93 -8.78 -10.58
C LEU A 17 -14.45 -9.12 -10.33
N HIS A 18 -14.15 -10.40 -10.07
CA HIS A 18 -12.80 -10.87 -9.86
C HIS A 18 -12.62 -12.35 -10.23
N THR A 19 -11.40 -12.75 -10.57
CA THR A 19 -10.99 -14.16 -10.63
C THR A 19 -9.91 -14.45 -9.60
N VAL A 20 -9.88 -15.69 -9.12
CA VAL A 20 -8.79 -16.22 -8.29
C VAL A 20 -8.18 -17.41 -9.04
N LYS A 21 -6.86 -17.39 -9.25
CA LYS A 21 -6.12 -18.48 -9.91
C LYS A 21 -4.93 -18.89 -9.05
N PRO A 22 -4.73 -20.19 -8.76
CA PRO A 22 -3.53 -20.63 -8.07
C PRO A 22 -2.31 -20.34 -8.94
N LEU A 23 -1.22 -19.89 -8.31
CA LEU A 23 -0.01 -19.56 -9.03
C LEU A 23 0.69 -20.85 -9.48
N ARG A 24 1.36 -20.85 -10.64
CA ARG A 24 2.12 -22.02 -11.13
C ARG A 24 3.17 -22.50 -10.12
N ARG A 25 3.73 -21.58 -9.31
CA ARG A 25 4.66 -21.86 -8.20
C ARG A 25 4.08 -22.77 -7.12
N THR A 26 2.76 -22.91 -7.02
CA THR A 26 2.10 -23.81 -6.06
C THR A 26 2.64 -25.24 -6.16
N ILE A 27 2.80 -25.75 -7.39
CA ILE A 27 3.32 -27.10 -7.61
C ILE A 27 4.76 -27.20 -7.13
N PHE A 28 5.61 -26.25 -7.53
CA PHE A 28 7.01 -26.20 -7.10
C PHE A 28 7.15 -26.12 -5.57
N ASN A 29 6.37 -25.26 -4.92
CA ASN A 29 6.40 -25.09 -3.48
C ASN A 29 5.94 -26.35 -2.73
N ARG A 30 4.96 -27.08 -3.27
CA ARG A 30 4.49 -28.36 -2.68
C ARG A 30 5.54 -29.46 -2.82
N VAL A 31 6.19 -29.55 -3.98
CA VAL A 31 7.31 -30.49 -4.19
C VAL A 31 8.47 -30.14 -3.26
N PHE A 32 8.83 -28.86 -3.15
CA PHE A 32 9.82 -28.39 -2.18
C PHE A 32 9.44 -28.79 -0.74
N ALA A 33 8.19 -28.57 -0.32
CA ALA A 33 7.70 -29.00 1.00
C ALA A 33 7.91 -30.51 1.22
N ALA A 34 7.52 -31.31 0.24
CA ALA A 34 7.57 -32.77 0.31
C ALA A 34 9.00 -33.32 0.38
N ILE A 35 9.98 -32.61 -0.19
CA ILE A 35 11.40 -32.99 -0.13
C ILE A 35 12.03 -32.59 1.21
N TYR A 36 11.78 -31.38 1.70
CA TYR A 36 12.45 -30.85 2.89
C TYR A 36 11.83 -31.34 4.20
N ALA A 37 10.52 -31.60 4.25
CA ALA A 37 9.87 -32.15 5.44
C ALA A 37 10.52 -33.45 5.97
N PRO A 38 10.75 -34.50 5.14
CA PRO A 38 11.40 -35.71 5.61
C PRO A 38 12.87 -35.50 5.99
N ALA A 39 13.58 -34.57 5.33
CA ALA A 39 14.96 -34.23 5.68
C ALA A 39 15.04 -33.62 7.09
N ILE A 40 14.14 -32.68 7.40
CA ILE A 40 14.03 -32.07 8.75
C ILE A 40 13.64 -33.12 9.79
N LEU A 41 12.67 -33.99 9.50
CA LEU A 41 12.27 -35.06 10.42
C LEU A 41 13.41 -36.05 10.69
N THR A 42 14.18 -36.40 9.66
CA THR A 42 15.34 -37.31 9.79
C THR A 42 16.44 -36.67 10.64
N LEU A 43 16.71 -35.36 10.44
CA LEU A 43 17.67 -34.61 11.24
C LEU A 43 17.25 -34.58 12.72
N LEU A 44 15.99 -34.21 13.00
CA LEU A 44 15.46 -34.19 14.37
C LEU A 44 15.50 -35.57 15.03
N TYR A 45 15.18 -36.63 14.28
CA TYR A 45 15.28 -38.01 14.76
C TYR A 45 16.73 -38.40 15.07
N TYR A 46 17.69 -38.04 14.21
CA TYR A 46 19.11 -38.30 14.43
C TYR A 46 19.63 -37.61 15.70
N HIS A 47 19.28 -36.34 15.91
CA HIS A 47 19.68 -35.60 17.12
C HIS A 47 19.00 -36.16 18.38
N ALA A 48 17.72 -36.53 18.31
CA ALA A 48 17.01 -37.17 19.42
C ALA A 48 17.63 -38.53 19.79
N ARG A 49 17.96 -39.37 18.80
CA ARG A 49 18.66 -40.65 19.02
C ARG A 49 20.03 -40.44 19.64
N THR A 50 20.82 -39.51 19.09
CA THR A 50 22.16 -39.20 19.59
C THR A 50 22.14 -38.68 21.02
N LEU A 51 21.11 -37.90 21.38
CA LEU A 51 20.90 -37.43 22.76
C LEU A 51 20.69 -38.61 23.73
N ILE A 52 19.83 -39.57 23.37
CA ILE A 52 19.48 -40.74 24.21
C ILE A 52 20.68 -41.66 24.44
N PHE A 53 21.54 -41.85 23.42
CA PHE A 53 22.71 -42.73 23.50
C PHE A 53 24.02 -42.00 23.87
N SER A 54 23.95 -40.73 24.31
CA SER A 54 25.14 -39.95 24.63
C SER A 54 25.80 -40.43 25.93
N ALA A 55 27.10 -40.70 25.88
CA ALA A 55 27.87 -41.24 27.01
C ALA A 55 28.54 -40.16 27.88
N THR A 56 28.68 -38.93 27.39
CA THR A 56 29.38 -37.83 28.09
C THR A 56 28.47 -36.61 28.24
N LEU A 57 28.63 -35.89 29.35
CA LEU A 57 27.85 -34.68 29.66
C LEU A 57 28.06 -33.56 28.64
N VAL A 58 29.28 -33.45 28.09
CA VAL A 58 29.61 -32.48 27.03
C VAL A 58 28.87 -32.82 25.73
N SER A 59 28.89 -34.08 25.31
CA SER A 59 28.15 -34.54 24.12
C SER A 59 26.65 -34.41 24.31
N PHE A 60 26.14 -34.66 25.51
CA PHE A 60 24.73 -34.46 25.85
C PHE A 60 24.33 -32.99 25.71
N SER A 61 25.07 -32.08 26.35
CA SER A 61 24.77 -30.64 26.32
C SER A 61 24.87 -30.05 24.91
N ALA A 62 25.87 -30.44 24.13
CA ALA A 62 26.03 -29.99 22.74
C ALA A 62 24.89 -30.49 21.85
N THR A 63 24.52 -31.77 21.97
CA THR A 63 23.42 -32.36 21.18
C THR A 63 22.07 -31.76 21.56
N LEU A 64 21.86 -31.44 22.85
CA LEU A 64 20.66 -30.77 23.33
C LEU A 64 20.51 -29.37 22.75
N ALA A 65 21.60 -28.59 22.73
CA ALA A 65 21.61 -27.26 22.14
C ALA A 65 21.30 -27.29 20.63
N LEU A 66 21.90 -28.25 19.89
CA LEU A 66 21.62 -28.45 18.47
C LEU A 66 20.17 -28.87 18.24
N LEU A 67 19.65 -29.83 19.01
CA LEU A 67 18.24 -30.25 18.91
C LEU A 67 17.28 -29.08 19.15
N PHE A 68 17.56 -28.24 20.14
CA PHE A 68 16.75 -27.05 20.42
C PHE A 68 16.79 -26.04 19.25
N SER A 69 17.99 -25.76 18.72
CA SER A 69 18.16 -24.89 17.55
C SER A 69 17.38 -25.42 16.34
N ASP A 70 17.48 -26.72 16.06
CA ASP A 70 16.81 -27.36 14.93
C ASP A 70 15.29 -27.40 15.10
N LEU A 71 14.78 -27.53 16.34
CA LEU A 71 13.35 -27.41 16.62
C LEU A 71 12.82 -26.00 16.32
N VAL A 72 13.56 -24.96 16.73
CA VAL A 72 13.21 -23.57 16.41
C VAL A 72 13.24 -23.34 14.90
N LEU A 73 14.29 -23.82 14.21
CA LEU A 73 14.41 -23.69 12.76
C LEU A 73 13.31 -24.46 12.02
N ALA A 74 12.98 -25.67 12.46
CA ALA A 74 11.88 -26.46 11.91
C ALA A 74 10.54 -25.77 12.10
N PHE A 75 10.30 -25.17 13.28
CA PHE A 75 9.10 -24.38 13.54
C PHE A 75 9.00 -23.15 12.62
N MET A 76 10.09 -22.40 12.47
CA MET A 76 10.17 -21.26 11.53
C MET A 76 9.96 -21.70 10.08
N TRP A 77 10.47 -22.88 9.70
CA TRP A 77 10.26 -23.44 8.37
C TRP A 77 8.80 -23.84 8.14
N VAL A 78 8.18 -24.57 9.06
CA VAL A 78 6.77 -24.98 8.96
C VAL A 78 5.86 -23.75 8.86
N THR A 79 6.05 -22.76 9.74
CA THR A 79 5.26 -21.51 9.73
C THR A 79 5.47 -20.70 8.45
N THR A 80 6.67 -20.69 7.88
CA THR A 80 6.90 -20.06 6.56
C THR A 80 6.25 -20.85 5.42
N GLN A 81 6.23 -22.18 5.53
CA GLN A 81 5.76 -23.05 4.46
C GLN A 81 4.24 -23.02 4.31
N THR A 82 3.47 -22.78 5.38
CA THR A 82 2.01 -22.62 5.31
C THR A 82 1.60 -21.50 4.33
N PHE A 83 2.31 -20.37 4.34
CA PHE A 83 2.09 -19.26 3.38
C PHE A 83 2.46 -19.61 1.94
N ARG A 84 3.30 -20.63 1.72
CA ARG A 84 3.79 -21.03 0.39
C ARG A 84 3.01 -22.17 -0.26
N ILE A 85 2.12 -22.86 0.48
CA ILE A 85 1.39 -24.05 0.00
C ILE A 85 0.35 -23.74 -1.08
N CYS A 86 -0.29 -22.56 -1.04
CA CYS A 86 -1.32 -22.17 -2.01
C CYS A 86 -1.30 -20.66 -2.31
N PRO A 87 -0.23 -20.13 -2.92
CA PRO A 87 -0.23 -18.74 -3.38
C PRO A 87 -1.28 -18.57 -4.48
N VAL A 88 -2.17 -17.60 -4.30
CA VAL A 88 -3.23 -17.27 -5.26
C VAL A 88 -2.99 -15.91 -5.89
N TYR A 89 -3.25 -15.81 -7.19
CA TYR A 89 -3.29 -14.56 -7.94
C TYR A 89 -4.73 -14.13 -8.12
N ARG A 90 -5.05 -12.88 -7.74
CA ARG A 90 -6.38 -12.28 -7.91
C ARG A 90 -6.32 -11.27 -9.05
N LYS A 91 -7.24 -11.37 -10.00
CA LYS A 91 -7.42 -10.38 -11.07
C LYS A 91 -8.79 -9.73 -10.89
N GLN A 92 -8.83 -8.40 -10.86
CA GLN A 92 -10.04 -7.59 -10.72
C GLN A 92 -10.51 -7.04 -12.08
N PHE A 93 -11.81 -6.79 -12.19
CA PHE A 93 -12.47 -6.20 -13.37
C PHE A 93 -13.37 -5.03 -12.92
N PRO A 94 -12.80 -3.88 -12.52
CA PRO A 94 -13.56 -2.73 -12.03
C PRO A 94 -14.59 -2.21 -13.05
N GLU A 95 -14.32 -2.37 -14.35
CA GLU A 95 -15.24 -2.01 -15.44
C GLU A 95 -16.57 -2.77 -15.42
N ASN A 96 -16.63 -3.91 -14.73
CA ASN A 96 -17.86 -4.68 -14.58
C ASN A 96 -18.70 -4.23 -13.38
N VAL A 97 -18.13 -3.48 -12.42
CA VAL A 97 -18.87 -2.99 -11.25
C VAL A 97 -20.04 -2.12 -11.67
N GLU A 98 -19.81 -1.17 -12.58
CA GLU A 98 -20.85 -0.23 -13.04
C GLU A 98 -21.92 -0.88 -13.92
N LYS A 99 -21.64 -2.05 -14.48
CA LYS A 99 -22.63 -2.83 -15.24
C LYS A 99 -23.65 -3.52 -14.33
N ILE A 100 -23.28 -3.75 -13.07
CA ILE A 100 -24.06 -4.53 -12.10
C ILE A 100 -24.65 -3.63 -11.02
N LEU A 101 -23.92 -2.60 -10.61
CA LEU A 101 -24.25 -1.71 -9.51
C LEU A 101 -24.25 -0.27 -9.98
N LYS A 102 -25.29 0.48 -9.61
CA LYS A 102 -25.33 1.93 -9.85
C LYS A 102 -24.37 2.62 -8.89
N ARG A 103 -23.77 3.72 -9.33
CA ARG A 103 -22.88 4.54 -8.48
C ARG A 103 -23.55 5.02 -7.17
N SER A 104 -24.87 5.23 -7.17
CA SER A 104 -25.63 5.56 -5.95
C SER A 104 -25.58 4.49 -4.86
N ASP A 105 -25.43 3.24 -5.29
CA ASP A 105 -25.52 2.05 -4.44
C ASP A 105 -24.13 1.62 -3.96
N PHE A 106 -23.09 2.39 -4.31
CA PHE A 106 -21.75 2.20 -3.81
C PHE A 106 -21.71 2.39 -2.28
N PRO A 107 -20.89 1.57 -1.58
CA PRO A 107 -20.72 1.70 -0.14
C PRO A 107 -20.09 3.06 0.21
N ALA A 108 -20.35 3.58 1.41
CA ALA A 108 -19.58 4.71 1.92
C ALA A 108 -18.14 4.26 2.21
N LEU A 109 -17.17 5.13 1.92
CA LEU A 109 -15.75 4.92 2.11
C LEU A 109 -15.19 6.04 2.99
N ASP A 110 -14.66 5.66 4.15
CA ASP A 110 -13.95 6.56 5.03
C ASP A 110 -12.45 6.31 4.91
N VAL A 111 -11.69 7.34 4.55
CA VAL A 111 -10.24 7.28 4.40
C VAL A 111 -9.60 8.09 5.51
N PHE A 112 -8.77 7.44 6.32
CA PHE A 112 -8.00 8.08 7.38
C PHE A 112 -6.58 8.33 6.92
N VAL A 113 -6.14 9.58 6.99
CA VAL A 113 -4.76 10.01 6.75
C VAL A 113 -4.18 10.42 8.10
N CYS A 114 -3.25 9.64 8.62
CA CYS A 114 -2.60 9.90 9.89
C CYS A 114 -1.21 10.51 9.66
N THR A 115 -0.86 11.52 10.45
CA THR A 115 0.49 12.09 10.49
C THR A 115 0.88 12.35 11.94
N ALA A 116 2.17 12.27 12.26
CA ALA A 116 2.65 12.38 13.64
C ALA A 116 3.66 13.50 13.88
N ASP A 117 4.48 13.85 12.89
CA ASP A 117 5.56 14.82 13.07
C ASP A 117 5.78 15.60 11.76
N PRO A 118 5.48 16.92 11.73
CA PRO A 118 5.58 17.73 10.51
C PRO A 118 7.02 17.87 9.99
N TYR A 119 8.04 17.57 10.79
CA TYR A 119 9.44 17.60 10.34
C TYR A 119 9.88 16.30 9.67
N LYS A 120 9.30 15.16 10.09
CA LYS A 120 9.56 13.85 9.47
C LYS A 120 8.62 13.57 8.30
N GLU A 121 7.40 14.08 8.40
CA GLU A 121 6.33 13.96 7.42
C GLU A 121 5.88 15.37 7.02
N PRO A 122 6.57 16.01 6.05
CA PRO A 122 6.26 17.37 5.65
C PRO A 122 4.77 17.55 5.30
N PRO A 123 4.08 18.59 5.82
CA PRO A 123 2.64 18.76 5.62
C PRO A 123 2.19 18.74 4.16
N ILE A 124 3.03 19.21 3.23
CA ILE A 124 2.72 19.17 1.79
C ILE A 124 2.52 17.72 1.28
N GLY A 125 3.30 16.76 1.76
CA GLY A 125 3.15 15.35 1.38
C GLY A 125 1.83 14.76 1.88
N VAL A 126 1.41 15.15 3.08
CA VAL A 126 0.12 14.76 3.67
C VAL A 126 -1.04 15.40 2.88
N VAL A 127 -0.91 16.67 2.52
CA VAL A 127 -1.84 17.40 1.64
C VAL A 127 -1.97 16.72 0.28
N ASN A 128 -0.86 16.35 -0.36
CA ASN A 128 -0.86 15.64 -1.64
C ASN A 128 -1.61 14.31 -1.56
N THR A 129 -1.41 13.58 -0.47
CA THR A 129 -2.13 12.31 -0.21
C THR A 129 -3.63 12.55 -0.07
N ALA A 130 -4.04 13.54 0.73
CA ALA A 130 -5.45 13.86 0.92
C ALA A 130 -6.12 14.34 -0.37
N LEU A 131 -5.47 15.24 -1.13
CA LEU A 131 -5.96 15.72 -2.42
C LEU A 131 -6.08 14.60 -3.45
N ALA A 132 -5.13 13.67 -3.47
CA ALA A 132 -5.18 12.51 -4.35
C ALA A 132 -6.41 11.64 -4.08
N VAL A 133 -6.69 11.35 -2.79
CA VAL A 133 -7.87 10.58 -2.37
C VAL A 133 -9.17 11.31 -2.71
N MET A 134 -9.26 12.62 -2.41
CA MET A 134 -10.44 13.43 -2.73
C MET A 134 -10.72 13.50 -4.24
N ALA A 135 -9.69 13.32 -5.07
CA ALA A 135 -9.81 13.31 -6.53
C ALA A 135 -10.14 11.93 -7.13
N TYR A 136 -10.36 10.89 -6.31
CA TYR A 136 -10.73 9.56 -6.79
C TYR A 136 -12.00 9.59 -7.63
N ASP A 137 -12.10 8.69 -8.62
CA ASP A 137 -13.34 8.50 -9.38
C ASP A 137 -14.36 7.71 -8.55
N TYR A 138 -14.91 8.38 -7.55
CA TYR A 138 -15.93 7.87 -6.64
C TYR A 138 -17.00 8.94 -6.41
N PRO A 139 -18.25 8.58 -6.09
CA PRO A 139 -19.26 9.57 -5.72
C PRO A 139 -18.80 10.39 -4.51
N ALA A 140 -18.85 11.72 -4.64
CA ALA A 140 -18.34 12.64 -3.63
C ALA A 140 -19.11 12.53 -2.30
N GLU A 141 -20.40 12.21 -2.37
CA GLU A 141 -21.28 11.96 -1.23
C GLU A 141 -21.01 10.63 -0.51
N LYS A 142 -20.13 9.79 -1.06
CA LYS A 142 -19.77 8.47 -0.50
C LYS A 142 -18.34 8.39 -0.02
N ILE A 143 -17.49 9.38 -0.29
CA ILE A 143 -16.10 9.38 0.16
C ILE A 143 -15.89 10.48 1.20
N SER A 144 -15.44 10.08 2.39
CA SER A 144 -15.07 11.00 3.46
C SER A 144 -13.59 10.84 3.76
N VAL A 145 -12.86 11.95 3.86
CA VAL A 145 -11.43 11.94 4.18
C VAL A 145 -11.24 12.59 5.54
N TYR A 146 -10.63 11.86 6.47
CA TYR A 146 -10.34 12.28 7.83
C TYR A 146 -8.83 12.42 8.00
N ILE A 147 -8.40 13.53 8.59
CA ILE A 147 -6.99 13.77 8.90
C ILE A 147 -6.82 13.67 10.42
N SER A 148 -5.93 12.78 10.85
CA SER A 148 -5.51 12.66 12.24
C SER A 148 -4.07 13.15 12.35
N ASP A 149 -3.85 14.26 13.06
CA ASP A 149 -2.52 14.78 13.35
C ASP A 149 -2.19 14.53 14.83
N ASP A 150 -1.42 13.49 15.07
CA ASP A 150 -0.98 13.11 16.43
C ASP A 150 0.06 14.10 16.98
N GLY A 151 0.71 14.88 16.10
CA GLY A 151 1.67 15.92 16.47
C GLY A 151 1.01 17.24 16.87
N GLY A 152 -0.30 17.41 16.59
CA GLY A 152 -1.04 18.64 16.89
C GLY A 152 -0.42 19.89 16.26
N SER A 153 0.16 19.76 15.07
CA SER A 153 0.97 20.79 14.44
C SER A 153 0.13 21.89 13.82
N ALA A 154 0.36 23.13 14.24
CA ALA A 154 -0.23 24.30 13.59
C ALA A 154 0.16 24.39 12.10
N LEU A 155 1.35 23.90 11.74
CA LEU A 155 1.83 23.89 10.36
C LEU A 155 0.99 22.92 9.50
N THR A 156 0.64 21.75 10.04
CA THR A 156 -0.24 20.79 9.36
C THR A 156 -1.63 21.38 9.16
N LEU A 157 -2.21 21.99 10.20
CA LEU A 157 -3.51 22.66 10.11
C LEU A 157 -3.50 23.75 9.02
N PHE A 158 -2.48 24.60 9.02
CA PHE A 158 -2.34 25.69 8.05
C PHE A 158 -2.20 25.15 6.62
N ALA A 159 -1.36 24.12 6.42
CA ALA A 159 -1.23 23.47 5.11
C ALA A 159 -2.57 22.94 4.59
N PHE A 160 -3.38 22.34 5.45
CA PHE A 160 -4.72 21.86 5.08
C PHE A 160 -5.73 22.98 4.80
N MET A 161 -5.60 24.13 5.44
CA MET A 161 -6.42 25.31 5.11
C MET A 161 -6.13 25.83 3.69
N GLU A 162 -4.85 25.94 3.30
CA GLU A 162 -4.47 26.32 1.94
C GLU A 162 -4.82 25.22 0.93
N ALA A 163 -4.62 23.96 1.29
CA ALA A 163 -5.03 22.82 0.47
C ALA A 163 -6.53 22.80 0.18
N ALA A 164 -7.38 23.19 1.15
CA ALA A 164 -8.83 23.28 0.95
C ALA A 164 -9.20 24.32 -0.13
N LYS A 165 -8.50 25.47 -0.17
CA LYS A 165 -8.68 26.47 -1.23
C LYS A 165 -8.17 25.98 -2.58
N PHE A 166 -7.07 25.24 -2.59
CA PHE A 166 -6.53 24.65 -3.80
C PHE A 166 -7.43 23.53 -4.35
N ALA A 167 -8.03 22.72 -3.47
CA ALA A 167 -8.90 21.61 -3.83
C ALA A 167 -10.07 22.04 -4.72
N THR A 168 -10.62 23.24 -4.52
CA THR A 168 -11.71 23.78 -5.37
C THR A 168 -11.30 23.96 -6.84
N HIS A 169 -10.00 23.98 -7.13
CA HIS A 169 -9.43 24.10 -8.47
C HIS A 169 -8.88 22.75 -8.97
N TRP A 170 -8.20 22.01 -8.09
CA TRP A 170 -7.59 20.73 -8.40
C TRP A 170 -8.61 19.64 -8.70
N LEU A 171 -9.62 19.45 -7.84
CA LEU A 171 -10.57 18.34 -7.98
C LEU A 171 -11.38 18.41 -9.29
N PRO A 172 -11.94 19.59 -9.69
CA PRO A 172 -12.61 19.71 -10.98
C PRO A 172 -11.66 19.51 -12.16
N PHE A 173 -10.41 19.96 -12.06
CA PHE A 173 -9.40 19.76 -13.09
C PHE A 173 -9.07 18.28 -13.30
N CYS A 174 -8.87 17.52 -12.21
CA CYS A 174 -8.65 16.08 -12.27
C CYS A 174 -9.80 15.36 -12.97
N LYS A 175 -11.04 15.71 -12.59
CA LYS A 175 -12.26 15.10 -13.13
C LYS A 175 -12.47 15.45 -14.61
N LYS A 176 -12.29 16.72 -14.99
CA LYS A 176 -12.47 17.20 -16.38
C LYS A 176 -11.47 16.55 -17.33
N ASN A 177 -10.22 16.38 -16.90
CA ASN A 177 -9.14 15.89 -17.74
C ASN A 177 -8.86 14.38 -17.58
N ASN A 178 -9.69 13.67 -16.79
CA ASN A 178 -9.51 12.25 -16.47
C ASN A 178 -8.07 11.92 -16.02
N ILE A 179 -7.53 12.76 -15.13
CA ILE A 179 -6.16 12.61 -14.65
C ILE A 179 -6.02 11.31 -13.87
N LEU A 180 -5.08 10.45 -14.30
CA LEU A 180 -4.77 9.20 -13.62
C LEU A 180 -3.95 9.43 -12.35
N GLU A 181 -2.90 10.25 -12.46
CA GLU A 181 -2.00 10.63 -11.37
C GLU A 181 -2.60 11.79 -10.56
N ARG A 182 -3.33 11.47 -9.49
CA ARG A 182 -4.18 12.43 -8.77
C ARG A 182 -3.46 13.22 -7.68
N SER A 183 -2.24 12.80 -7.33
CA SER A 183 -1.37 13.60 -6.47
C SER A 183 -0.83 14.79 -7.27
N PRO A 184 -1.03 16.05 -6.82
CA PRO A 184 -0.51 17.22 -7.52
C PRO A 184 1.01 17.15 -7.73
N GLU A 185 1.77 16.77 -6.71
CA GLU A 185 3.23 16.62 -6.80
C GLU A 185 3.64 15.58 -7.83
N ALA A 186 3.02 14.40 -7.83
CA ALA A 186 3.33 13.36 -8.80
C ALA A 186 2.92 13.77 -10.23
N TYR A 187 1.78 14.44 -10.38
CA TYR A 187 1.32 14.97 -11.67
C TYR A 187 2.31 15.99 -12.23
N PHE A 188 2.68 17.02 -11.46
CA PHE A 188 3.58 18.08 -11.92
C PHE A 188 5.06 17.68 -11.97
N GLY A 189 5.44 16.60 -11.28
CA GLY A 189 6.78 15.99 -11.37
C GLY A 189 6.95 15.04 -12.56
N SER A 190 5.88 14.72 -13.28
CA SER A 190 5.90 13.83 -14.45
C SER A 190 5.81 14.59 -15.78
N ASN A 191 6.11 13.90 -16.89
CA ASN A 191 6.13 14.47 -18.24
C ASN A 191 4.72 14.61 -18.85
N HIS A 192 3.79 15.26 -18.15
CA HIS A 192 2.46 15.54 -18.69
C HIS A 192 2.47 16.74 -19.66
N PRO A 193 1.61 16.72 -20.70
CA PRO A 193 1.49 17.85 -21.63
C PRO A 193 1.10 19.13 -20.89
N CYS A 194 1.93 20.16 -21.04
CA CYS A 194 1.69 21.46 -20.44
C CYS A 194 0.61 22.20 -21.23
N THR A 195 -0.53 22.47 -20.58
CA THR A 195 -1.60 23.32 -21.09
C THR A 195 -1.66 24.62 -20.29
N SER A 196 -2.24 25.67 -20.86
CA SER A 196 -2.42 26.93 -20.14
C SER A 196 -3.30 26.80 -18.89
N GLU A 197 -4.22 25.83 -18.85
CA GLU A 197 -4.98 25.49 -17.63
C GLU A 197 -4.09 24.82 -16.59
N SER A 198 -3.26 23.83 -16.97
CA SER A 198 -2.37 23.14 -16.03
C SER A 198 -1.27 24.05 -15.47
N GLU A 199 -0.79 25.03 -16.23
CA GLU A 199 0.18 26.02 -15.74
C GLU A 199 -0.41 26.88 -14.63
N LYS A 200 -1.64 27.38 -14.82
CA LYS A 200 -2.35 28.17 -13.80
C LYS A 200 -2.56 27.38 -12.50
N ILE A 201 -2.83 26.08 -12.62
CA ILE A 201 -3.00 25.20 -11.47
C ILE A 201 -1.66 24.92 -10.80
N LYS A 202 -0.59 24.73 -11.59
CA LYS A 202 0.77 24.56 -11.07
C LYS A 202 1.20 25.75 -10.23
N VAL A 203 0.95 26.99 -10.69
CA VAL A 203 1.23 28.21 -9.93
C VAL A 203 0.52 28.18 -8.58
N ARG A 204 -0.79 27.88 -8.57
CA ARG A 204 -1.58 27.79 -7.32
C ARG A 204 -1.14 26.67 -6.38
N TYR A 205 -0.57 25.60 -6.93
CA TYR A 205 0.00 24.51 -6.14
C TYR A 205 1.31 24.97 -5.48
N CYS A 206 2.20 25.62 -6.24
CA CYS A 206 3.44 26.20 -5.72
C CYS A 206 3.18 27.29 -4.66
N ASP A 207 2.08 28.04 -4.78
CA ASP A 207 1.69 29.02 -3.74
C ASP A 207 1.52 28.35 -2.36
N ILE A 208 1.09 27.10 -2.27
CA ILE A 208 0.97 26.37 -0.99
C ILE A 208 2.36 26.15 -0.38
N ASP A 209 3.31 25.70 -1.19
CA ASP A 209 4.69 25.46 -0.75
C ASP A 209 5.36 26.76 -0.29
N ASP A 210 5.17 27.85 -1.04
CA ASP A 210 5.74 29.15 -0.73
C ASP A 210 5.18 29.73 0.58
N VAL A 211 3.86 29.64 0.78
CA VAL A 211 3.22 30.11 2.02
C VAL A 211 3.66 29.25 3.21
N LEU A 212 3.79 27.93 3.03
CA LEU A 212 4.28 27.05 4.09
C LEU A 212 5.73 27.39 4.48
N PHE A 213 6.58 27.70 3.50
CA PHE A 213 7.96 28.12 3.73
C PHE A 213 8.03 29.44 4.52
N ILE A 214 7.20 30.42 4.17
CA ILE A 214 7.09 31.69 4.93
C ILE A 214 6.67 31.42 6.38
N TYR A 215 5.65 30.58 6.60
CA TYR A 215 5.19 30.23 7.94
C TYR A 215 6.27 29.54 8.78
N ILE A 216 7.04 28.62 8.17
CA ILE A 216 8.17 27.97 8.85
C ILE A 216 9.20 29.03 9.27
N LEU A 217 9.55 29.96 8.38
CA LEU A 217 10.50 31.04 8.70
C LEU A 217 9.97 31.96 9.80
N GLU A 218 8.69 32.33 9.79
CA GLU A 218 8.07 33.13 10.85
C GLU A 218 8.06 32.40 12.19
N MET A 219 7.79 31.08 12.21
CA MET A 219 7.88 30.28 13.43
C MET A 219 9.33 30.24 13.96
N PHE A 220 10.31 30.01 13.10
CA PHE A 220 11.73 30.04 13.50
C PHE A 220 12.15 31.42 14.02
N PHE A 221 11.68 32.50 13.40
CA PHE A 221 12.02 33.85 13.83
C PHE A 221 11.37 34.20 15.18
N ASN A 222 10.09 33.88 15.37
CA ASN A 222 9.37 34.14 16.62
C ASN A 222 9.91 33.31 17.80
N GLN A 223 10.38 32.08 17.57
CA GLN A 223 11.06 31.28 18.60
C GLN A 223 12.41 31.89 19.03
N ASN A 224 13.13 32.56 18.12
CA ASN A 224 14.43 33.19 18.40
C ASN A 224 14.32 34.62 18.97
N GLN A 225 13.14 35.23 18.97
CA GLN A 225 12.91 36.53 19.62
C GLN A 225 12.44 36.41 21.08
N GLY A 226 12.21 35.19 21.57
CA GLY A 226 11.75 34.90 22.94
C GLY A 226 12.84 34.56 23.95
N THR A 227 14.13 34.75 23.62
CA THR A 227 15.29 34.55 24.52
C THR A 227 16.03 35.84 24.81
#